data_AF-A0A212JUM8-F1
#
_entry.id   AF-A0A212JUM8-F1
#
_cell.length_a   1.000
_cell.length_b   1.000
_cell.length_c   1.000
_cell.angle_alpha   90.00
_cell.angle_beta   90.00
_cell.angle_gamma   90.00
#
_symmetry.space_group_name_H-M   'P 1'
#
loop_
_entity.id
_entity.type
_entity.pdbx_description
1 polymer ?
#
loop_
_entity_poly.entity_id
_entity_poly.type
_entity_poly.pdbx_seq_one_letter_code
_entity_poly.pdbx_strand_id
1 'polypeptide(L)'
;MQEAAVTQKMGSHAKLSCNECHAPHNLLAKLPFKAQEGLRDVIGNVSGHDIPRPLSVRTKDVVNANCMACHSQTNVNVASMDAKPYCVDCHKGMAHMRMMPISTRTVAND
;
A
#
# COMPACT_ATOMS: atom_id res chain seq x y z
N MET A 1 1.02 -0.79 12.67
CA MET A 1 0.69 -1.63 11.48
C MET A 1 -0.60 -2.44 11.62
N GLN A 2 -1.16 -2.64 12.82
CA GLN A 2 -2.36 -3.45 13.08
C GLN A 2 -3.53 -3.12 12.13
N GLU A 3 -3.91 -1.85 12.05
CA GLU A 3 -5.01 -1.37 11.20
C GLU A 3 -4.86 -1.77 9.73
N ALA A 4 -3.66 -1.58 9.16
CA ALA A 4 -3.39 -1.93 7.76
C ALA A 4 -3.51 -3.45 7.52
N ALA A 5 -3.05 -4.26 8.47
CA ALA A 5 -3.16 -5.72 8.38
C ALA A 5 -4.62 -6.19 8.49
N VAL A 6 -5.38 -5.64 9.43
CA VAL A 6 -6.81 -5.95 9.62
C VAL A 6 -7.61 -5.60 8.36
N THR A 7 -7.43 -4.39 7.84
CA THR A 7 -8.12 -3.93 6.62
C THR A 7 -7.69 -4.68 5.36
N GLN A 8 -6.43 -5.10 5.25
CA GLN A 8 -5.98 -5.96 4.15
C GLN A 8 -6.69 -7.32 4.21
N LYS A 9 -6.76 -7.94 5.38
CA LYS A 9 -7.39 -9.26 5.57
C LYS A 9 -8.89 -9.24 5.32
N MET A 10 -9.56 -8.11 5.54
CA MET A 10 -10.98 -7.92 5.23
C MET A 10 -11.24 -7.50 3.77
N GLY A 11 -10.22 -7.02 3.06
CA GLY A 11 -10.37 -6.44 1.73
C GLY A 11 -10.33 -7.46 0.59
N SER A 12 -10.59 -6.98 -0.64
CA SER A 12 -10.59 -7.82 -1.85
C SER A 12 -9.22 -8.43 -2.18
N HIS A 13 -8.13 -7.85 -1.66
CA HIS A 13 -6.76 -8.36 -1.82
C HIS A 13 -6.28 -9.21 -0.63
N ALA A 14 -7.18 -9.74 0.20
CA ALA A 14 -6.86 -10.50 1.42
C ALA A 14 -5.95 -11.72 1.19
N LYS A 15 -6.02 -12.33 -0.01
CA LYS A 15 -5.22 -13.52 -0.39
C LYS A 15 -3.82 -13.17 -0.92
N LEU A 16 -3.54 -11.89 -1.16
CA LEU A 16 -2.25 -11.40 -1.63
C LEU A 16 -1.35 -11.04 -0.44
N SER A 17 -0.04 -11.13 -0.63
CA SER A 17 0.91 -10.64 0.37
C SER A 17 1.00 -9.12 0.32
N CYS A 18 1.33 -8.48 1.45
CA CYS A 18 1.49 -7.01 1.49
C CYS A 18 2.48 -6.50 0.42
N ASN A 19 3.55 -7.27 0.17
CA ASN A 19 4.61 -6.91 -0.77
C ASN A 19 4.24 -7.13 -2.24
N GLU A 20 3.08 -7.72 -2.55
CA GLU A 20 2.55 -7.69 -3.92
C GLU A 20 2.06 -6.31 -4.32
N CYS A 21 1.71 -5.46 -3.34
CA CYS A 21 1.44 -4.04 -3.57
C CYS A 21 2.62 -3.16 -3.15
N HIS A 22 3.22 -3.43 -1.98
CA HIS A 22 4.17 -2.52 -1.34
C HIS A 22 5.64 -2.70 -1.73
N ALA A 23 5.98 -3.63 -2.62
CA ALA A 23 7.34 -3.81 -3.10
C ALA A 23 7.37 -4.07 -4.62
N PRO A 24 8.44 -3.68 -5.32
CA PRO A 24 8.60 -4.02 -6.74
C PRO A 24 8.51 -5.53 -6.96
N HIS A 25 7.89 -5.97 -8.07
CA HIS A 25 7.86 -7.39 -8.43
C HIS A 25 9.18 -7.89 -9.02
N ASN A 26 9.95 -7.02 -9.68
CA ASN A 26 11.29 -7.34 -10.17
C ASN A 26 12.25 -7.62 -8.99
N LEU A 27 12.84 -8.81 -8.96
CA LEU A 27 13.65 -9.27 -7.83
C LEU A 27 14.85 -8.37 -7.53
N LEU A 28 15.56 -7.88 -8.55
CA LEU A 28 16.73 -7.01 -8.39
C LEU A 28 16.36 -5.66 -7.81
N ALA A 29 15.18 -5.11 -8.15
CA ALA A 29 14.67 -3.90 -7.53
C ALA A 29 14.06 -4.15 -6.14
N LYS A 30 13.46 -5.34 -5.93
CA LYS A 30 12.76 -5.72 -4.70
C LYS A 30 13.69 -5.82 -3.50
N LEU A 31 14.84 -6.48 -3.67
CA LEU A 31 15.80 -6.72 -2.59
C LEU A 31 16.30 -5.42 -1.91
N PRO A 32 16.88 -4.44 -2.64
CA PRO A 32 17.32 -3.19 -2.04
C PRO A 32 16.15 -2.35 -1.52
N PHE A 33 15.00 -2.37 -2.20
CA PHE A 33 13.80 -1.67 -1.73
C PHE A 33 13.34 -2.18 -0.36
N LYS A 34 13.24 -3.51 -0.20
CA LYS A 34 12.81 -4.14 1.05
C LYS A 34 13.79 -3.88 2.19
N ALA A 35 15.09 -3.87 1.90
CA ALA A 35 16.12 -3.55 2.89
C ALA A 35 16.00 -2.08 3.35
N GLN A 36 15.87 -1.14 2.41
CA GLN A 36 15.77 0.28 2.72
C GLN A 36 14.50 0.64 3.50
N GLU A 37 13.33 0.20 3.02
CA GLU A 37 12.07 0.51 3.71
C GLU A 37 11.97 -0.23 5.06
N GLY A 38 12.46 -1.48 5.12
CA GLY A 38 12.58 -2.21 6.38
C GLY A 38 13.45 -1.49 7.41
N LEU A 39 14.61 -0.97 7.02
CA LEU A 39 15.47 -0.18 7.91
C LEU A 39 14.77 1.10 8.37
N ARG A 40 14.12 1.83 7.45
CA ARG A 40 13.35 3.02 7.82
C ARG A 40 12.27 2.68 8.84
N ASP A 41 11.54 1.58 8.66
CA ASP A 41 10.45 1.15 9.55
C ASP A 41 10.97 0.75 10.93
N VAL A 42 12.06 -0.02 11.00
CA VAL A 42 12.72 -0.35 12.26
C VAL A 42 13.15 0.92 13.00
N ILE A 43 13.86 1.84 12.33
CA ILE A 43 14.28 3.13 12.92
C ILE A 43 13.06 3.93 13.40
N GLY A 44 12.01 4.01 12.58
CA GLY A 44 10.78 4.71 12.95
C GLY A 44 10.14 4.18 14.23
N ASN A 45 10.06 2.86 14.34
CA ASN A 45 9.45 2.19 15.47
C ASN A 45 10.24 2.43 16.76
N VAL A 46 11.57 2.26 16.69
CA VAL A 46 12.43 2.45 17.88
C VAL A 46 12.57 3.91 18.29
N SER A 47 12.44 4.84 17.34
CA SER A 47 12.45 6.29 17.61
C SER A 47 11.08 6.86 18.02
N GLY A 48 10.08 6.02 18.29
CA GLY A 48 8.77 6.45 18.80
C GLY A 48 7.91 7.23 17.81
N HIS A 49 8.15 7.09 16.49
CA HIS A 49 7.25 7.67 15.49
C HIS A 49 6.02 6.79 15.32
N ASP A 50 4.85 7.40 15.15
CA ASP A 50 3.61 6.67 14.85
C ASP A 50 3.76 5.84 13.57
N ILE A 51 3.47 4.54 13.69
CA ILE A 51 3.42 3.59 12.59
C ILE A 51 1.96 3.16 12.37
N PRO A 52 1.39 3.33 11.16
CA PRO A 52 2.10 3.53 9.90
C PRO A 52 2.41 4.99 9.60
N ARG A 53 3.63 5.26 9.14
CA ARG A 53 3.99 6.57 8.59
C ARG A 53 3.34 6.79 7.21
N PRO A 54 3.12 8.05 6.80
CA PRO A 54 2.73 8.35 5.44
C PRO A 54 3.71 7.72 4.44
N LEU A 55 3.16 7.07 3.39
CA LEU A 55 3.98 6.50 2.33
C LEU A 55 4.84 7.58 1.67
N SER A 56 6.11 7.26 1.46
CA SER A 56 6.97 8.08 0.61
C SER A 56 6.41 8.14 -0.81
N VAL A 57 6.73 9.20 -1.57
CA VAL A 57 6.34 9.30 -2.99
C VAL A 57 6.79 8.05 -3.75
N ARG A 58 8.03 7.61 -3.53
CA ARG A 58 8.57 6.37 -4.09
C ARG A 58 7.70 5.15 -3.79
N THR A 59 7.22 5.01 -2.56
CA THR A 59 6.36 3.87 -2.17
C THR A 59 4.99 3.96 -2.84
N LYS A 60 4.42 5.17 -2.99
CA LYS A 60 3.17 5.38 -3.72
C LYS A 60 3.31 4.98 -5.20
N ASP A 61 4.43 5.34 -5.82
CA ASP A 61 4.69 5.01 -7.22
C ASP A 61 4.86 3.49 -7.42
N VAL A 62 5.54 2.80 -6.49
CA VAL A 62 5.65 1.33 -6.49
C VAL A 62 4.27 0.68 -6.36
N VAL A 63 3.44 1.14 -5.43
CA VAL A 63 2.08 0.62 -5.26
C VAL A 63 1.26 0.81 -6.54
N ASN A 64 1.32 1.99 -7.15
CA ASN A 64 0.56 2.28 -8.37
C ASN A 64 1.05 1.48 -9.58
N ALA A 65 2.36 1.30 -9.72
CA ALA A 65 2.94 0.43 -10.74
C ALA A 65 2.43 -1.02 -10.57
N ASN A 66 2.31 -1.50 -9.34
CA ASN A 66 1.79 -2.83 -9.04
C ASN A 66 0.27 -2.94 -9.28
N CYS A 67 -0.51 -1.87 -9.10
CA CYS A 67 -1.91 -1.84 -9.57
C CYS A 67 -1.98 -2.11 -11.08
N MET A 68 -1.16 -1.42 -11.87
CA MET A 68 -1.11 -1.59 -13.32
C MET A 68 -0.53 -2.95 -13.74
N ALA A 69 0.41 -3.51 -12.99
CA ALA A 69 0.97 -4.83 -13.26
C ALA A 69 -0.10 -5.93 -13.27
N CYS A 70 -1.13 -5.83 -12.40
CA CYS A 70 -2.22 -6.80 -12.33
C CYS A 70 -3.48 -6.38 -13.11
N HIS A 71 -3.76 -5.07 -13.24
CA HIS A 71 -5.01 -4.55 -13.82
C HIS A 71 -4.85 -3.85 -15.18
N SER A 72 -3.72 -4.05 -15.87
CA SER A 72 -3.46 -3.45 -17.18
C SER A 72 -4.56 -3.77 -18.20
N GLN A 73 -5.00 -5.03 -18.26
CA GLN A 73 -5.97 -5.47 -19.28
C GLN A 73 -7.34 -4.80 -19.14
N THR A 74 -7.76 -4.47 -17.91
CA THR A 74 -8.99 -3.72 -17.65
C THR A 74 -8.89 -2.26 -18.13
N ASN A 75 -7.67 -1.70 -18.14
CA ASN A 75 -7.42 -0.30 -18.45
C ASN A 75 -6.97 -0.06 -19.90
N VAL A 76 -6.79 -1.10 -20.72
CA VAL A 76 -6.14 -1.00 -22.04
C VAL A 76 -6.82 -0.02 -23.01
N ASN A 77 -8.13 0.19 -22.88
CA ASN A 77 -8.92 1.04 -23.77
C ASN A 77 -9.30 2.40 -23.16
N VAL A 78 -8.73 2.76 -22.00
CA VAL A 78 -9.06 4.00 -21.30
C VAL A 78 -7.81 4.71 -20.81
N ALA A 79 -7.80 6.04 -20.93
CA ALA A 79 -6.73 6.90 -20.43
C ALA A 79 -6.87 7.14 -18.91
N SER A 80 -7.01 6.09 -18.11
CA SER A 80 -7.28 6.20 -16.68
C SER A 80 -6.16 6.90 -15.90
N MET A 81 -4.92 6.74 -16.35
CA MET A 81 -3.75 7.39 -15.75
C MET A 81 -3.58 8.87 -16.13
N ASP A 82 -4.31 9.37 -17.15
CA ASP A 82 -4.32 10.80 -17.49
C ASP A 82 -5.32 11.57 -16.61
N ALA A 83 -6.27 10.87 -15.99
CA ALA A 83 -7.32 11.48 -15.17
C ALA A 83 -6.87 11.76 -13.72
N LYS A 84 -6.08 10.85 -13.13
CA LYS A 84 -5.51 10.96 -11.76
C LYS A 84 -4.13 10.31 -11.71
N PRO A 85 -3.21 10.84 -10.88
CA PRO A 85 -1.85 10.32 -10.78
C PRO A 85 -1.79 8.91 -10.18
N TYR A 86 -2.78 8.53 -9.35
CA TYR A 86 -2.81 7.22 -8.71
C TYR A 86 -4.18 6.55 -8.82
N CYS A 87 -4.20 5.23 -9.04
CA CYS A 87 -5.44 4.43 -9.11
C CYS A 87 -6.29 4.60 -7.83
N VAL A 88 -5.64 4.71 -6.67
CA VAL A 88 -6.29 4.86 -5.36
C VAL A 88 -6.91 6.25 -5.12
N ASP A 89 -6.71 7.21 -6.03
CA ASP A 89 -7.39 8.51 -5.97
C ASP A 89 -8.88 8.36 -6.31
N CYS A 90 -9.20 7.40 -7.19
CA CYS A 90 -10.57 6.93 -7.44
C CYS A 90 -10.92 5.73 -6.57
N HIS A 91 -10.06 4.70 -6.50
CA HIS A 91 -10.26 3.49 -5.71
C HIS A 91 -9.88 3.68 -4.24
N LYS A 92 -10.45 4.71 -3.59
CA LYS A 92 -10.07 5.18 -2.25
C LYS A 92 -10.14 4.11 -1.16
N GLY A 93 -11.02 3.13 -1.30
CA GLY A 93 -11.16 1.99 -0.37
C GLY A 93 -9.98 1.01 -0.40
N MET A 94 -9.21 0.96 -1.50
CA MET A 94 -8.01 0.12 -1.61
C MET A 94 -6.85 0.63 -0.76
N ALA A 95 -6.85 1.92 -0.42
CA ALA A 95 -5.93 2.48 0.58
C ALA A 95 -6.43 2.15 2.00
N HIS A 96 -6.38 0.86 2.34
CA HIS A 96 -6.69 0.31 3.67
C HIS A 96 -8.02 0.82 4.26
N MET A 97 -9.09 0.83 3.46
CA MET A 97 -10.44 1.19 3.90
C MET A 97 -10.53 2.54 4.64
N ARG A 98 -9.67 3.51 4.28
CA ARG A 98 -9.59 4.82 4.97
C ARG A 98 -10.90 5.64 5.03
N MET A 99 -11.89 5.26 4.24
CA MET A 99 -13.22 5.89 4.22
C MET A 99 -14.22 5.24 5.19
N MET A 100 -13.87 4.11 5.82
CA MET A 100 -14.74 3.40 6.77
C MET A 100 -14.63 4.00 8.19
N PRO A 101 -15.65 3.82 9.04
CA PRO A 101 -15.61 4.29 10.43
C PRO A 101 -14.38 3.80 11.19
N ILE A 102 -13.86 4.60 12.13
CA ILE A 102 -12.66 4.26 12.92
C ILE A 102 -12.85 2.93 13.67
N SER A 103 -14.04 2.73 14.23
CA SER A 103 -14.40 1.52 14.99
C SER A 103 -14.32 0.22 14.20
N THR A 104 -14.31 0.27 12.86
CA THR A 104 -14.19 -0.92 12.01
C THR A 104 -12.76 -1.23 11.57
N ARG A 105 -11.80 -0.36 11.88
CA ARG A 105 -10.42 -0.48 11.37
C ARG A 105 -9.35 -0.48 12.46
N THR A 106 -9.61 0.10 13.63
CA THR A 106 -8.62 0.21 14.69
C THR A 106 -9.23 0.17 16.09
N VAL A 107 -8.41 -0.19 17.07
CA VAL A 107 -8.72 -0.24 18.51
C VAL A 107 -7.51 0.31 19.30
N ALA A 108 -7.70 0.61 20.58
CA ALA A 108 -6.57 0.93 21.45
C ALA A 108 -5.60 -0.25 21.53
N ASN A 109 -4.30 0.04 21.68
CA ASN A 109 -3.31 -1.00 21.97
C ASN A 109 -3.50 -1.53 23.39
N ASP A 110 -3.09 -2.78 23.61
CA ASP A 110 -3.05 -3.41 24.94
C ASP A 110 -2.02 -2.75 25.87
#